data_AF-A0A497RWS3-F1
#
_entry.id   AF-A0A497RWS3-F1
#
_cell.length_a   1.000
_cell.length_b   1.000
_cell.length_c   1.000
_cell.angle_alpha   90.00
_cell.angle_beta   90.00
_cell.angle_gamma   90.00
#
_symmetry.space_group_name_H-M   'P 1'
#
loop_
_entity.id
_entity.type
_entity.pdbx_description
1 polymer ?
#
loop_
_entity_poly.entity_id
_entity_poly.type
_entity_poly.pdbx_seq_one_letter_code
_entity_poly.pdbx_strand_id
1 'polypeptide(L)'
;MERTSEIFKDVFSHSISEATILQSNAVLSDCVEPANDVIKQQLINSDVINNDETGLRVDGELYWLYVTSTAHLTYYDVHKKRGKEAMDYIGILPEFNGVSVHDCWKPYFRYENYKHALCNAHHLRDLEFVYEQYKQEWADEMANLLIDIKERVDETRTHKDHLDPPVIREFEERYDKIIERGLEINPPLQRTKRKGRIKQTPPKNLLDRLKNYKTETLRFMHDFRVPFDNNQGERYPNDEIKAEDLRML
;
A
#
# COMPACT_ATOMS: atom_id res chain seq x y z
N MET A 1 6.04 -14.92 -26.71
CA MET A 1 6.80 -16.17 -26.94
C MET A 1 7.78 -15.97 -28.09
N GLU A 2 7.33 -15.40 -29.21
CA GLU A 2 8.14 -14.91 -30.33
C GLU A 2 9.48 -14.25 -29.92
N ARG A 3 9.47 -13.18 -29.10
CA ARG A 3 10.71 -12.51 -28.65
C ARG A 3 11.71 -13.41 -27.93
N THR A 4 11.23 -14.36 -27.12
CA THR A 4 12.11 -15.33 -26.44
C THR A 4 12.72 -16.29 -27.44
N SER A 5 11.96 -16.75 -28.44
CA SER A 5 12.47 -17.58 -29.53
C SER A 5 13.51 -16.85 -30.37
N GLU A 6 13.29 -15.56 -30.68
CA GLU A 6 14.26 -14.70 -31.38
C GLU A 6 15.57 -14.58 -30.61
N ILE A 7 15.52 -14.29 -29.30
CA ILE A 7 16.72 -14.22 -28.44
C ILE A 7 17.52 -15.53 -28.50
N PHE A 8 16.84 -16.69 -28.46
CA PHE A 8 17.53 -17.97 -28.54
C PHE A 8 18.25 -18.17 -29.88
N LYS A 9 17.60 -17.78 -30.98
CA LYS A 9 18.19 -17.85 -32.32
C LYS A 9 19.39 -16.91 -32.43
N ASP A 10 19.29 -15.68 -31.93
CA ASP A 10 20.33 -14.67 -32.07
C ASP A 10 21.56 -14.94 -31.19
N VAL A 11 21.34 -15.40 -29.96
CA VAL A 11 22.43 -15.64 -29.00
C VAL A 11 23.04 -17.03 -29.15
N PHE A 12 22.23 -18.06 -29.37
CA PHE A 12 22.67 -19.46 -29.37
C PHE A 12 22.71 -20.08 -30.76
N SER A 13 22.31 -19.36 -31.83
CA SER A 13 22.19 -19.90 -33.20
C SER A 13 21.25 -21.10 -33.31
N HIS A 14 20.36 -21.28 -32.33
CA HIS A 14 19.36 -22.34 -32.28
C HIS A 14 17.98 -21.75 -32.05
N SER A 15 17.02 -22.09 -32.91
CA SER A 15 15.62 -21.71 -32.72
C SER A 15 14.94 -22.69 -31.77
N ILE A 16 14.18 -22.17 -30.80
CA ILE A 16 13.29 -22.97 -29.97
C ILE A 16 11.84 -22.73 -30.40
N SER A 17 11.00 -23.75 -30.36
CA SER A 17 9.58 -23.57 -30.68
C SER A 17 8.84 -22.85 -29.55
N GLU A 18 7.79 -22.09 -29.88
CA GLU A 18 6.91 -21.51 -28.85
C GLU A 18 6.29 -22.58 -27.93
N ALA A 19 5.98 -23.75 -28.49
CA ALA A 19 5.48 -24.90 -27.73
C ALA A 19 6.49 -25.37 -26.67
N THR A 20 7.79 -25.37 -27.00
CA THR A 20 8.86 -25.69 -26.05
C THR A 20 8.92 -24.66 -24.93
N ILE A 21 8.80 -23.37 -25.24
CA ILE A 21 8.80 -22.30 -24.21
C ILE A 21 7.60 -22.46 -23.28
N LEU A 22 6.41 -22.70 -23.83
CA LEU A 22 5.19 -22.92 -23.04
C LEU A 22 5.31 -24.13 -22.13
N GLN A 23 5.82 -25.26 -22.65
CA GLN A 23 6.04 -26.46 -21.85
C GLN A 23 7.07 -26.21 -20.74
N SER A 24 8.17 -25.52 -21.03
CA SER A 24 9.17 -25.17 -20.03
C SER A 24 8.59 -24.26 -18.94
N ASN A 25 7.74 -23.30 -19.29
CA ASN A 25 7.05 -22.46 -18.31
C ASN A 25 6.10 -23.27 -17.43
N ALA A 26 5.35 -24.23 -17.99
CA ALA A 26 4.49 -25.11 -17.22
C ALA A 26 5.31 -25.96 -16.23
N VAL A 27 6.40 -26.58 -16.70
CA VAL A 27 7.29 -27.37 -15.82
C VAL A 27 7.89 -26.50 -14.72
N LEU A 28 8.35 -25.29 -15.05
CA LEU A 28 8.87 -24.36 -14.05
C LEU A 28 7.80 -23.93 -13.04
N SER A 29 6.56 -23.72 -13.49
CA SER A 29 5.42 -23.44 -12.61
C SER A 29 5.25 -24.53 -11.56
N ASP A 30 5.26 -25.80 -11.99
CA ASP A 30 5.16 -26.95 -11.08
C ASP A 30 6.37 -27.02 -10.14
N CYS A 31 7.57 -26.70 -10.62
CA CYS A 31 8.78 -26.70 -9.79
C CYS A 31 8.80 -25.61 -8.71
N VAL A 32 8.19 -24.45 -8.96
CA VAL A 32 8.16 -23.34 -7.98
C VAL A 32 6.98 -23.40 -7.03
N GLU A 33 5.96 -24.23 -7.30
CA GLU A 33 4.77 -24.37 -6.47
C GLU A 33 5.11 -24.65 -4.98
N PRO A 34 6.01 -25.60 -4.62
CA PRO A 34 6.36 -25.82 -3.22
C PRO A 34 7.03 -24.61 -2.56
N ALA A 35 7.81 -23.82 -3.32
CA ALA A 35 8.43 -22.61 -2.81
C ALA A 35 7.38 -21.52 -2.58
N ASN A 36 6.41 -21.38 -3.47
CA ASN A 36 5.29 -20.46 -3.33
C ASN A 36 4.42 -20.80 -2.11
N ASP A 37 4.15 -22.08 -1.87
CA ASP A 37 3.43 -22.54 -0.67
C ASP A 37 4.16 -22.16 0.61
N VAL A 38 5.49 -22.36 0.65
CA VAL A 38 6.31 -21.97 1.80
C VAL A 38 6.31 -20.45 1.99
N ILE A 39 6.45 -19.67 0.91
CA ILE A 39 6.38 -18.20 0.97
C ILE A 39 5.03 -17.75 1.53
N LYS A 40 3.93 -18.32 1.03
CA LYS A 40 2.57 -18.03 1.49
C LYS A 40 2.41 -18.29 2.98
N GLN A 41 2.89 -19.44 3.46
CA GLN A 41 2.85 -19.78 4.88
C GLN A 41 3.74 -18.84 5.73
N GLN A 42 4.91 -18.43 5.23
CA GLN A 42 5.74 -17.47 5.95
C GLN A 42 5.10 -16.08 6.01
N LEU A 43 4.38 -15.65 4.96
CA LEU A 43 3.61 -14.40 4.96
C LEU A 43 2.47 -14.43 5.98
N ILE A 44 1.72 -15.54 6.07
CA ILE A 44 0.68 -15.75 7.09
C ILE A 44 1.24 -15.62 8.50
N ASN A 45 2.46 -16.14 8.73
CA ASN A 45 3.13 -16.13 10.02
C ASN A 45 3.98 -14.87 10.28
N SER A 46 3.99 -13.89 9.37
CA SER A 46 4.76 -12.66 9.54
C SER A 46 4.07 -11.67 10.49
N ASP A 47 4.85 -10.77 11.09
CA ASP A 47 4.30 -9.71 11.96
C ASP A 47 3.60 -8.62 11.14
N VAL A 48 4.16 -8.28 9.98
CA VAL A 48 3.70 -7.19 9.11
C VAL A 48 3.76 -7.64 7.66
N ILE A 49 2.67 -7.42 6.93
CA ILE A 49 2.60 -7.63 5.48
C ILE A 49 2.15 -6.35 4.78
N ASN A 50 2.55 -6.19 3.54
CA ASN A 50 2.08 -5.17 2.63
C ASN A 50 1.18 -5.82 1.61
N ASN A 51 0.06 -5.16 1.30
CA ASN A 51 -0.88 -5.63 0.29
C ASN A 51 -1.12 -4.54 -0.75
N ASP A 52 -1.20 -4.97 -2.00
CA ASP A 52 -1.58 -4.14 -3.13
C ASP A 52 -2.28 -4.99 -4.20
N GLU A 53 -3.04 -4.32 -5.06
CA GLU A 53 -3.67 -4.96 -6.21
C GLU A 53 -3.69 -4.07 -7.45
N THR A 54 -3.31 -4.65 -8.58
CA THR A 54 -3.30 -3.93 -9.86
C THR A 54 -4.06 -4.68 -10.94
N GLY A 55 -4.69 -3.93 -11.84
CA GLY A 55 -5.43 -4.50 -12.95
C GLY A 55 -4.50 -5.01 -14.04
N LEU A 56 -4.72 -6.23 -14.52
CA LEU A 56 -4.04 -6.79 -15.69
C LEU A 56 -5.06 -7.25 -16.74
N ARG A 57 -4.61 -7.39 -17.99
CA ARG A 57 -5.42 -7.93 -19.08
C ARG A 57 -4.97 -9.34 -19.42
N VAL A 58 -5.89 -10.30 -19.37
CA VAL A 58 -5.68 -11.69 -19.81
C VAL A 58 -6.69 -11.95 -20.91
N ASP A 59 -6.22 -12.19 -22.14
CA ASP A 59 -7.06 -12.39 -23.33
C ASP A 59 -8.14 -11.30 -23.53
N GLY A 60 -7.79 -10.04 -23.23
CA GLY A 60 -8.68 -8.89 -23.35
C GLY A 60 -9.63 -8.68 -22.15
N GLU A 61 -9.77 -9.67 -21.27
CA GLU A 61 -10.56 -9.55 -20.05
C GLU A 61 -9.75 -8.92 -18.90
N LEU A 62 -10.43 -8.21 -18.00
CA LEU A 62 -9.82 -7.61 -16.81
C LEU A 62 -9.67 -8.67 -15.71
N TYR A 63 -8.44 -8.84 -15.25
CA TYR A 63 -8.06 -9.61 -14.07
C TYR A 63 -7.35 -8.69 -13.08
N TRP A 64 -7.11 -9.19 -11.88
CA TRP A 64 -6.42 -8.47 -10.80
C TRP A 64 -5.25 -9.30 -10.29
N LEU A 65 -4.05 -8.70 -10.33
CA LEU A 65 -2.85 -9.22 -9.70
C LEU A 65 -2.87 -8.74 -8.26
N TYR A 66 -2.88 -9.67 -7.33
CA TYR A 66 -2.70 -9.41 -5.90
C TYR A 66 -1.24 -9.63 -5.54
N VAL A 67 -0.73 -8.73 -4.72
CA VAL A 67 0.62 -8.80 -4.18
C VAL A 67 0.52 -8.77 -2.67
N THR A 68 1.09 -9.77 -2.02
CA THR A 68 1.32 -9.75 -0.57
C THR A 68 2.80 -9.92 -0.30
N SER A 69 3.40 -9.01 0.47
CA SER A 69 4.85 -9.01 0.65
C SER A 69 5.33 -8.55 2.02
N THR A 70 6.54 -8.97 2.36
CA THR A 70 7.39 -8.41 3.42
C THR A 70 8.66 -7.84 2.76
N ALA A 71 9.65 -7.45 3.57
CA ALA A 71 10.96 -7.04 3.05
C ALA A 71 11.72 -8.15 2.30
N HIS A 72 11.35 -9.42 2.49
CA HIS A 72 12.10 -10.57 1.95
C HIS A 72 11.25 -11.55 1.15
N LEU A 73 9.94 -11.45 1.25
CA LEU A 73 9.00 -12.40 0.68
C LEU A 73 7.99 -11.66 -0.16
N THR A 74 7.68 -12.19 -1.33
CA THR A 74 6.61 -11.68 -2.19
C THR A 74 5.82 -12.85 -2.76
N TYR A 75 4.51 -12.79 -2.62
CA TYR A 75 3.58 -13.71 -3.22
C TYR A 75 2.68 -12.97 -4.20
N TYR A 76 2.46 -13.59 -5.36
CA TYR A 76 1.62 -13.08 -6.43
C TYR A 76 0.49 -14.07 -6.70
N ASP A 77 -0.72 -13.55 -6.90
CA ASP A 77 -1.84 -14.34 -7.40
C ASP A 77 -2.70 -13.53 -8.37
N VAL A 78 -3.34 -14.21 -9.31
CA VAL A 78 -4.16 -13.59 -10.34
C VAL A 78 -5.59 -14.09 -10.22
N HIS A 79 -6.52 -13.16 -10.06
CA HIS A 79 -7.93 -13.50 -9.93
C HIS A 79 -8.82 -12.61 -10.81
N LYS A 80 -9.87 -13.19 -11.41
CA LYS A 80 -10.80 -12.46 -12.30
C LYS A 80 -11.58 -11.37 -11.57
N LYS A 81 -11.84 -11.56 -10.27
CA LYS A 81 -12.59 -10.61 -9.44
C LYS A 81 -11.66 -9.79 -8.55
N ARG A 82 -12.03 -8.52 -8.35
CA ARG A 82 -11.46 -7.64 -7.33
C ARG A 82 -12.29 -7.70 -6.05
N GLY A 83 -11.67 -8.03 -4.91
CA GLY A 83 -12.31 -7.93 -3.60
C GLY A 83 -12.15 -9.16 -2.72
N LYS A 84 -12.99 -9.21 -1.68
CA LYS A 84 -12.94 -10.24 -0.64
C LYS A 84 -12.91 -11.67 -1.20
N GLU A 85 -13.70 -11.96 -2.22
CA GLU A 85 -13.73 -13.29 -2.84
C GLU A 85 -12.35 -13.74 -3.32
N ALA A 86 -11.60 -12.86 -3.98
CA ALA A 86 -10.24 -13.18 -4.42
C ALA A 86 -9.27 -13.28 -3.25
N MET A 87 -9.35 -12.36 -2.29
CA MET A 87 -8.50 -12.37 -1.10
C MET A 87 -8.75 -13.62 -0.22
N ASP A 88 -9.98 -14.09 -0.14
CA ASP A 88 -10.36 -15.34 0.53
C ASP A 88 -9.81 -16.55 -0.22
N TYR A 89 -9.92 -16.56 -1.56
CA TYR A 89 -9.34 -17.60 -2.41
C TYR A 89 -7.81 -17.68 -2.25
N ILE A 90 -7.13 -16.53 -2.24
CA ILE A 90 -5.70 -16.44 -2.03
C ILE A 90 -5.33 -16.99 -0.66
N GLY A 91 -6.17 -16.85 0.37
CA GLY A 91 -6.00 -17.56 1.64
C GLY A 91 -4.90 -17.04 2.56
N ILE A 92 -4.30 -15.88 2.27
CA ILE A 92 -3.34 -15.24 3.21
C ILE A 92 -4.10 -14.43 4.27
N LEU A 93 -4.90 -13.45 3.83
CA LEU A 93 -5.59 -12.52 4.74
C LEU A 93 -6.58 -13.16 5.73
N PRO A 94 -7.32 -14.24 5.36
CA PRO A 94 -8.20 -14.91 6.32
C PRO A 94 -7.47 -15.57 7.50
N GLU A 95 -6.20 -15.94 7.33
CA GLU A 95 -5.40 -16.65 8.35
C GLU A 95 -4.38 -15.74 9.05
N PHE A 96 -4.12 -14.57 8.49
CA PHE A 96 -3.14 -13.60 9.00
C PHE A 96 -3.62 -12.88 10.28
N ASN A 97 -2.75 -12.68 11.28
CA ASN A 97 -3.12 -12.01 12.54
C ASN A 97 -2.19 -10.85 12.95
N GLY A 98 -1.33 -10.38 12.03
CA GLY A 98 -0.37 -9.30 12.27
C GLY A 98 -0.89 -7.89 11.95
N VAL A 99 -0.07 -7.08 11.29
CA VAL A 99 -0.44 -5.78 10.73
C VAL A 99 -0.42 -5.83 9.20
N SER A 100 -1.52 -5.46 8.57
CA SER A 100 -1.63 -5.34 7.12
C SER A 100 -1.53 -3.88 6.70
N VAL A 101 -0.51 -3.55 5.92
CA VAL A 101 -0.29 -2.22 5.31
C VAL A 101 -0.94 -2.20 3.93
N HIS A 102 -1.82 -1.24 3.67
CA HIS A 102 -2.50 -1.12 2.37
C HIS A 102 -2.90 0.34 2.05
N ASP A 103 -3.37 0.58 0.83
CA ASP A 103 -3.72 1.90 0.26
C ASP A 103 -5.08 2.48 0.73
N CYS A 104 -5.59 2.02 1.87
CA CYS A 104 -6.95 2.34 2.37
C CYS A 104 -8.11 1.84 1.47
N TRP A 105 -7.89 0.84 0.62
CA TRP A 105 -9.00 0.24 -0.10
C TRP A 105 -9.99 -0.50 0.83
N LYS A 106 -11.26 -0.08 0.79
CA LYS A 106 -12.30 -0.47 1.76
C LYS A 106 -12.48 -1.98 2.00
N PRO A 107 -12.35 -2.86 0.99
CA PRO A 107 -12.46 -4.30 1.20
C PRO A 107 -11.44 -4.89 2.18
N TYR A 108 -10.26 -4.30 2.37
CA TYR A 108 -9.31 -4.76 3.38
C TYR A 108 -9.89 -4.62 4.80
N PHE A 109 -10.62 -3.55 5.09
CA PHE A 109 -11.26 -3.31 6.39
C PHE A 109 -12.42 -4.27 6.72
N ARG A 110 -12.69 -5.28 5.89
CA ARG A 110 -13.66 -6.34 6.20
C ARG A 110 -13.07 -7.47 7.05
N TYR A 111 -11.75 -7.48 7.20
CA TYR A 111 -11.04 -8.45 8.02
C TYR A 111 -10.76 -7.83 9.39
N GLU A 112 -11.26 -8.48 10.43
CA GLU A 112 -11.12 -8.01 11.82
C GLU A 112 -10.04 -8.80 12.59
N ASN A 113 -9.47 -9.84 11.97
CA ASN A 113 -8.47 -10.73 12.55
C ASN A 113 -7.06 -10.10 12.64
N TYR A 114 -6.81 -9.00 11.93
CA TYR A 114 -5.53 -8.30 11.96
C TYR A 114 -5.70 -6.79 12.11
N LYS A 115 -4.61 -6.10 12.43
CA LYS A 115 -4.60 -4.63 12.52
C LYS A 115 -4.32 -4.01 11.14
N HIS A 116 -4.89 -2.85 10.88
CA HIS A 116 -4.68 -2.11 9.63
C HIS A 116 -3.65 -1.00 9.81
N ALA A 117 -2.78 -0.82 8.82
CA ALA A 117 -1.94 0.36 8.65
C ALA A 117 -2.16 0.92 7.24
N LEU A 118 -2.11 2.25 7.10
CA LEU A 118 -2.27 2.88 5.80
C LEU A 118 -0.92 3.29 5.23
N CYS A 119 -0.73 3.02 3.94
CA CYS A 119 0.45 3.46 3.21
C CYS A 119 0.45 4.99 3.08
N ASN A 120 1.42 5.64 3.72
CA ASN A 120 1.53 7.09 3.69
C ASN A 120 2.03 7.63 2.34
N ALA A 121 2.72 6.86 1.49
CA ALA A 121 3.05 7.32 0.12
C ALA A 121 1.78 7.65 -0.70
N HIS A 122 0.73 6.84 -0.58
CA HIS A 122 -0.57 7.15 -1.18
C HIS A 122 -1.20 8.41 -0.60
N HIS A 123 -1.06 8.62 0.72
CA HIS A 123 -1.51 9.86 1.35
C HIS A 123 -0.72 11.07 0.87
N LEU A 124 0.61 10.98 0.73
CA LEU A 124 1.45 12.06 0.24
C LEU A 124 1.08 12.48 -1.19
N ARG A 125 0.88 11.52 -2.11
CA ARG A 125 0.38 11.81 -3.47
C ARG A 125 -1.00 12.48 -3.46
N ASP A 126 -1.92 11.99 -2.64
CA ASP A 126 -3.25 12.59 -2.52
C ASP A 126 -3.19 14.00 -1.90
N LEU A 127 -2.31 14.24 -0.94
CA LEU A 127 -2.09 15.54 -0.30
C LEU A 127 -1.46 16.53 -1.27
N GLU A 128 -0.44 16.12 -2.03
CA GLU A 128 0.17 16.92 -3.08
C GLU A 128 -0.86 17.33 -4.13
N PHE A 129 -1.68 16.38 -4.62
CA PHE A 129 -2.78 16.69 -5.53
C PHE A 129 -3.74 17.73 -4.96
N VAL A 130 -4.09 17.64 -3.66
CA VAL A 130 -4.94 18.65 -3.01
C VAL A 130 -4.24 20.01 -2.96
N TYR A 131 -2.98 20.05 -2.57
CA TYR A 131 -2.21 21.29 -2.53
C TYR A 131 -2.09 21.92 -3.93
N GLU A 132 -1.71 21.15 -4.94
CA GLU A 132 -1.49 21.66 -6.29
C GLU A 132 -2.79 22.09 -6.98
N GLN A 133 -3.83 21.26 -6.92
CA GLN A 133 -5.04 21.47 -7.72
C GLN A 133 -6.09 22.31 -6.99
N TYR A 134 -6.12 22.25 -5.66
CA TYR A 134 -7.10 22.96 -4.84
C TYR A 134 -6.50 24.11 -4.03
N LYS A 135 -5.17 24.27 -4.01
CA LYS A 135 -4.46 25.36 -3.30
C LYS A 135 -4.85 25.44 -1.83
N GLN A 136 -4.99 24.28 -1.18
CA GLN A 136 -5.36 24.19 0.22
C GLN A 136 -4.12 23.87 1.07
N GLU A 137 -3.65 24.87 1.82
CA GLU A 137 -2.40 24.80 2.61
C GLU A 137 -2.37 23.68 3.65
N TRP A 138 -3.52 23.29 4.21
CA TRP A 138 -3.58 22.19 5.18
C TRP A 138 -3.02 20.88 4.63
N ALA A 139 -3.06 20.69 3.30
CA ALA A 139 -2.56 19.48 2.68
C ALA A 139 -1.02 19.41 2.68
N ASP A 140 -0.34 20.53 2.40
CA ASP A 140 1.12 20.60 2.52
C ASP A 140 1.56 20.50 3.99
N GLU A 141 0.84 21.16 4.91
CA GLU A 141 1.08 21.05 6.34
C GLU A 141 0.95 19.60 6.85
N MET A 142 -0.07 18.86 6.40
CA MET A 142 -0.25 17.45 6.74
C MET A 142 0.85 16.57 6.13
N ALA A 143 1.25 16.83 4.89
CA ALA A 143 2.33 16.09 4.24
C ALA A 143 3.65 16.26 5.01
N ASN A 144 4.00 17.49 5.37
CA ASN A 144 5.19 17.79 6.15
C ASN A 144 5.11 17.17 7.55
N LEU A 145 3.95 17.20 8.20
CA LEU A 145 3.78 16.51 9.49
C LEU A 145 4.03 14.99 9.38
N LEU A 146 3.52 14.32 8.36
CA LEU A 146 3.74 12.88 8.18
C LEU A 146 5.24 12.58 7.96
N ILE A 147 5.94 13.44 7.22
CA ILE A 147 7.39 13.34 7.01
C ILE A 147 8.16 13.58 8.30
N ASP A 148 7.84 14.63 9.08
CA ASP A 148 8.46 14.91 10.39
C ASP A 148 8.34 13.69 11.33
N ILE A 149 7.16 13.04 11.35
CA ILE A 149 6.94 11.84 12.17
C ILE A 149 7.82 10.70 11.66
N LYS A 150 7.91 10.50 10.34
CA LYS A 150 8.77 9.45 9.75
C LYS A 150 10.23 9.66 10.13
N GLU A 151 10.75 10.88 9.97
CA GLU A 151 12.12 11.23 10.34
C GLU A 151 12.38 10.94 11.82
N ARG A 152 11.46 11.35 12.70
CA ARG A 152 11.57 11.06 14.13
C ARG A 152 11.52 9.56 14.44
N VAL A 153 10.71 8.78 13.73
CA VAL A 153 10.71 7.31 13.85
C VAL A 153 12.07 6.75 13.44
N ASP A 154 12.61 7.19 12.31
CA ASP A 154 13.89 6.70 11.79
C ASP A 154 15.07 7.03 12.72
N GLU A 155 15.11 8.22 13.32
CA GLU A 155 16.08 8.60 14.36
C GLU A 155 16.00 7.70 15.61
N THR A 156 14.78 7.29 15.97
CA THR A 156 14.52 6.58 17.23
C THR A 156 14.64 5.06 17.08
N ARG A 157 14.49 4.51 15.87
CA ARG A 157 14.34 3.06 15.64
C ARG A 157 15.55 2.21 16.00
N THR A 158 16.71 2.82 16.18
CA THR A 158 17.95 2.12 16.58
C THR A 158 17.89 1.58 18.01
N HIS A 159 17.02 2.13 18.85
CA HIS A 159 16.99 1.84 20.29
C HIS A 159 15.58 1.70 20.89
N LYS A 160 14.52 1.96 20.12
CA LYS A 160 13.12 1.72 20.52
C LYS A 160 12.34 1.08 19.39
N ASP A 161 11.15 0.61 19.72
CA ASP A 161 10.15 0.04 18.80
C ASP A 161 8.90 0.94 18.65
N HIS A 162 8.84 2.07 19.35
CA HIS A 162 7.80 3.09 19.27
C HIS A 162 8.33 4.47 19.74
N LEU A 163 7.64 5.55 19.37
CA LEU A 163 7.92 6.87 19.91
C LEU A 163 7.44 7.00 21.37
N ASP A 164 8.08 7.86 22.15
CA ASP A 164 7.68 8.08 23.55
C ASP A 164 6.26 8.68 23.64
N PRO A 165 5.46 8.32 24.66
CA PRO A 165 4.09 8.81 24.79
C PRO A 165 3.91 10.34 24.75
N PRO A 166 4.81 11.18 25.31
CA PRO A 166 4.71 12.63 25.14
C PRO A 166 4.88 13.09 23.69
N VAL A 167 5.79 12.47 22.94
CA VAL A 167 6.06 12.81 21.53
C VAL A 167 4.90 12.37 20.65
N ILE A 168 4.34 11.17 20.91
CA ILE A 168 3.12 10.68 20.26
C ILE A 168 1.98 11.71 20.41
N ARG A 169 1.71 12.17 21.64
CA ARG A 169 0.62 13.13 21.89
C ARG A 169 0.84 14.45 21.16
N GLU A 170 2.07 14.95 21.13
CA GLU A 170 2.40 16.17 20.39
C GLU A 170 2.06 16.04 18.89
N PHE A 171 2.46 14.93 18.26
CA PHE A 171 2.14 14.68 16.86
C PHE A 171 0.64 14.48 16.63
N GLU A 172 -0.05 13.76 17.51
CA GLU A 172 -1.51 13.58 17.43
C GLU A 172 -2.26 14.91 17.55
N GLU A 173 -1.83 15.81 18.42
CA GLU A 173 -2.42 17.15 18.57
C GLU A 173 -2.18 18.03 17.34
N ARG A 174 -0.97 17.99 16.76
CA ARG A 174 -0.67 18.69 15.50
C ARG A 174 -1.53 18.15 14.35
N TYR A 175 -1.67 16.83 14.27
CA TYR A 175 -2.49 16.14 13.28
C TYR A 175 -3.95 16.60 13.36
N ASP A 176 -4.54 16.58 14.58
CA ASP A 176 -5.94 16.96 14.78
C ASP A 176 -6.20 18.43 14.42
N LYS A 177 -5.29 19.34 14.78
CA LYS A 177 -5.38 20.76 14.40
C LYS A 177 -5.37 20.99 12.89
N ILE A 178 -4.57 20.22 12.15
CA ILE A 178 -4.56 20.31 10.67
C ILE A 178 -5.87 19.77 10.09
N ILE A 179 -6.38 18.65 10.62
CA ILE A 179 -7.68 18.09 10.21
C ILE A 179 -8.83 19.07 10.48
N GLU A 180 -8.84 19.72 11.65
CA GLU A 180 -9.84 20.73 12.01
C GLU A 180 -9.84 21.88 11.00
N ARG A 181 -8.68 22.49 10.74
CA ARG A 181 -8.54 23.56 9.72
C ARG A 181 -9.00 23.12 8.34
N GLY A 182 -8.62 21.90 7.92
CA GLY A 182 -9.06 21.35 6.64
C GLY A 182 -10.58 21.18 6.56
N LEU A 183 -11.22 20.75 7.65
CA LEU A 183 -12.67 20.58 7.72
C LEU A 183 -13.44 21.91 7.79
N GLU A 184 -12.85 22.97 8.34
CA GLU A 184 -13.42 24.33 8.27
C GLU A 184 -13.50 24.84 6.83
N ILE A 185 -12.45 24.61 6.04
CA ILE A 185 -12.39 24.96 4.61
C ILE A 185 -13.28 24.05 3.77
N ASN A 186 -13.45 22.79 4.18
CA ASN A 186 -14.25 21.78 3.49
C ASN A 186 -15.39 21.28 4.39
N PRO A 187 -16.43 22.10 4.63
CA PRO A 187 -17.51 21.71 5.51
C PRO A 187 -18.30 20.51 4.96
N PRO A 188 -18.98 19.74 5.84
CA PRO A 188 -19.86 18.66 5.40
C PRO A 188 -20.93 19.17 4.43
N LEU A 189 -21.19 18.40 3.38
CA LEU A 189 -22.25 18.72 2.44
C LEU A 189 -23.60 18.68 3.16
N GLN A 190 -24.36 19.77 3.07
CA GLN A 190 -25.72 19.80 3.59
C GLN A 190 -26.62 18.90 2.72
N ARG A 191 -27.39 18.02 3.37
CA ARG A 191 -28.36 17.15 2.67
C ARG A 191 -29.42 18.02 2.00
N THR A 192 -29.41 18.07 0.67
CA THR A 192 -30.51 18.64 -0.09
C THR A 192 -31.63 17.61 -0.26
N LYS A 193 -32.88 18.05 -0.44
CA LYS A 193 -34.08 17.19 -0.62
C LYS A 193 -34.05 16.31 -1.89
N ARG A 194 -32.97 16.33 -2.69
CA ARG A 194 -32.85 15.55 -3.92
C ARG A 194 -32.40 14.11 -3.62
N LYS A 195 -33.05 13.13 -4.25
CA LYS A 195 -32.64 11.71 -4.18
C LYS A 195 -31.28 11.54 -4.88
N GLY A 196 -30.26 11.11 -4.14
CA GLY A 196 -28.93 10.76 -4.68
C GLY A 196 -27.78 11.17 -3.75
N ARG A 197 -26.64 10.48 -3.82
CA ARG A 197 -25.42 10.85 -3.08
C ARG A 197 -24.81 12.09 -3.74
N ILE A 198 -24.66 13.18 -2.99
CA ILE A 198 -23.95 14.36 -3.47
C ILE A 198 -22.46 14.01 -3.59
N LYS A 199 -21.85 14.33 -4.74
CA LYS A 199 -20.42 14.10 -4.99
C LYS A 199 -19.59 14.98 -4.04
N GLN A 200 -18.79 14.36 -3.18
CA GLN A 200 -17.83 15.05 -2.33
C GLN A 200 -16.57 15.42 -3.13
N THR A 201 -15.93 16.54 -2.77
CA THR A 201 -14.67 16.98 -3.38
C THR A 201 -13.51 16.07 -2.94
N PRO A 202 -12.44 15.92 -3.76
CA PRO A 202 -11.25 15.18 -3.35
C PRO A 202 -10.64 15.63 -2.01
N PRO A 203 -10.48 16.94 -1.72
CA PRO A 203 -9.99 17.39 -0.40
C PRO A 203 -10.87 16.90 0.76
N LYS A 204 -12.20 16.97 0.62
CA LYS A 204 -13.14 16.48 1.65
C LYS A 204 -13.02 14.97 1.87
N ASN A 205 -12.92 14.20 0.79
CA ASN A 205 -12.77 12.74 0.87
C ASN A 205 -11.46 12.35 1.56
N LEU A 206 -10.36 13.06 1.26
CA LEU A 206 -9.07 12.84 1.90
C LEU A 206 -9.12 13.19 3.40
N LEU A 207 -9.69 14.34 3.78
CA LEU A 207 -9.90 14.71 5.18
C LEU A 207 -10.74 13.69 5.94
N ASP A 208 -11.85 13.22 5.35
CA ASP A 208 -12.68 12.18 5.97
C ASP A 208 -11.90 10.89 6.17
N ARG A 209 -11.07 10.49 5.22
CA ARG A 209 -10.23 9.29 5.33
C ARG A 209 -9.18 9.45 6.41
N LEU A 210 -8.38 10.52 6.38
CA LEU A 210 -7.35 10.81 7.38
C LEU A 210 -7.94 10.90 8.80
N LYS A 211 -9.09 11.57 8.95
CA LYS A 211 -9.80 11.65 10.23
C LYS A 211 -10.31 10.29 10.71
N ASN A 212 -10.99 9.54 9.85
CA ASN A 212 -11.64 8.29 10.26
C ASN A 212 -10.65 7.15 10.49
N TYR A 213 -9.48 7.21 9.85
CA TYR A 213 -8.44 6.19 9.94
C TYR A 213 -7.14 6.73 10.53
N LYS A 214 -7.23 7.71 11.45
CA LYS A 214 -6.07 8.32 12.12
C LYS A 214 -5.15 7.26 12.74
N THR A 215 -5.72 6.26 13.40
CA THR A 215 -4.97 5.19 14.06
C THR A 215 -4.15 4.38 13.06
N GLU A 216 -4.74 4.08 11.91
CA GLU A 216 -4.11 3.30 10.84
C GLU A 216 -3.07 4.14 10.08
N THR A 217 -3.36 5.41 9.80
CA THR A 217 -2.43 6.37 9.18
C THR A 217 -1.18 6.56 10.04
N LEU A 218 -1.35 6.70 11.36
CA LEU A 218 -0.24 6.96 12.30
C LEU A 218 0.38 5.71 12.91
N ARG A 219 -0.03 4.49 12.52
CA ARG A 219 0.43 3.26 13.22
C ARG A 219 1.96 3.12 13.26
N PHE A 220 2.65 3.59 12.23
CA PHE A 220 4.11 3.50 12.11
C PHE A 220 4.88 4.22 13.23
N MET A 221 4.29 5.20 13.93
CA MET A 221 4.92 5.82 15.10
C MET A 221 4.67 5.07 16.43
N HIS A 222 3.69 4.17 16.44
CA HIS A 222 3.35 3.32 17.59
C HIS A 222 3.97 1.92 17.51
N ASP A 223 4.37 1.47 16.32
CA ASP A 223 5.00 0.18 16.07
C ASP A 223 5.96 0.29 14.89
N PHE A 224 7.26 0.34 15.15
CA PHE A 224 8.30 0.57 14.13
C PHE A 224 8.53 -0.60 13.18
N ARG A 225 7.89 -1.76 13.41
CA ARG A 225 7.81 -2.84 12.42
C ARG A 225 6.90 -2.44 11.26
N VAL A 226 5.93 -1.56 11.52
CA VAL A 226 5.01 -1.04 10.52
C VAL A 226 5.73 0.04 9.72
N PRO A 227 5.89 -0.14 8.41
CA PRO A 227 6.56 0.85 7.60
C PRO A 227 5.68 2.07 7.32
N PHE A 228 6.34 3.17 6.95
CA PHE A 228 5.67 4.39 6.50
C PHE A 228 4.93 4.18 5.17
N ASP A 229 5.54 3.45 4.24
CA ASP A 229 5.00 3.12 2.93
C ASP A 229 4.94 1.61 2.68
N ASN A 230 4.15 1.23 1.68
CA ASN A 230 4.02 -0.16 1.22
C ASN A 230 5.02 -0.52 0.10
N ASN A 231 5.93 0.39 -0.28
CA ASN A 231 6.88 0.16 -1.35
C ASN A 231 8.07 -0.65 -0.83
N GLN A 232 8.24 -1.87 -1.33
CA GLN A 232 9.39 -2.71 -0.97
C GLN A 232 10.63 -2.44 -1.86
N GLY A 233 10.52 -1.53 -2.84
CA GLY A 233 11.59 -1.26 -3.81
C GLY A 233 12.74 -0.37 -3.32
N GLU A 234 12.54 0.44 -2.28
CA GLU A 234 13.51 1.47 -1.86
C GLU A 234 13.63 1.55 -0.34
N ARG A 235 14.26 0.55 0.29
CA ARG A 235 14.79 0.71 1.65
C ARG A 235 16.30 0.56 1.60
N TYR A 236 16.96 1.60 1.09
CA TYR A 236 18.40 1.74 1.24
C TYR A 236 18.71 2.01 2.72
N PRO A 237 19.66 1.29 3.33
CA PRO A 237 20.20 1.69 4.61
C PRO A 237 21.12 2.90 4.36
N ASN A 238 20.72 4.07 4.87
CA ASN A 238 21.52 5.30 4.96
C ASN A 238 21.87 6.02 3.65
N ASP A 239 20.88 6.55 2.92
CA ASP A 239 21.08 7.77 2.15
C ASP A 239 19.81 8.64 2.25
N GLU A 240 20.01 9.95 2.41
CA GLU A 240 18.98 10.97 2.63
C GLU A 240 17.90 10.95 1.53
N ILE A 241 16.80 10.24 1.75
CA ILE A 241 15.57 10.43 0.97
C ILE A 241 15.00 11.78 1.40
N LYS A 242 15.03 12.77 0.51
CA LYS A 242 14.52 14.11 0.81
C LYS A 242 12.99 14.09 0.78
N ALA A 243 12.35 15.03 1.48
CA ALA A 243 10.91 15.24 1.42
C ALA A 243 10.35 15.36 -0.01
N GLU A 244 11.19 15.79 -0.96
CA GLU A 244 10.92 15.91 -2.40
C GLU A 244 10.82 14.54 -3.10
N ASP A 245 11.59 13.54 -2.66
CA ASP A 245 11.63 12.20 -3.25
C ASP A 245 10.42 11.35 -2.82
N LEU A 246 9.94 11.55 -1.59
CA LEU A 246 8.72 10.90 -1.07
C LEU A 246 7.42 11.40 -1.73
N ARG A 247 7.44 12.58 -2.37
CA ARG A 247 6.29 13.12 -3.12
C ARG A 247 6.20 12.52 -4.54
N MET A 248 7.30 11.97 -5.07
CA MET A 248 7.36 11.39 -6.42
C MET A 248 7.05 9.88 -6.49
N LEU A 249 6.79 9.21 -5.35
CA LEU A 249 6.44 7.77 -5.23
C LEU A 249 4.94 7.52 -5.03
#